data_AF-A0A2N7S4Q7-F1
#
_entry.id   AF-A0A2N7S4Q7-F1
#
_cell.length_a   1.000
_cell.length_b   1.000
_cell.length_c   1.000
_cell.angle_alpha   90.00
_cell.angle_beta   90.00
_cell.angle_gamma   90.00
#
_symmetry.space_group_name_H-M   'P 1'
#
loop_
_entity.id
_entity.type
_entity.pdbx_description
1 polymer ?
#
loop_
_entity_poly.entity_id
_entity_poly.type
_entity_poly.pdbx_seq_one_letter_code
_entity_poly.pdbx_strand_id
1 'polypeptide(L)'
;MYKDPKFSENYTNSRNAGLIRGAYHFAMPAHSSGATQAKEFVANGGGWSNDGYTMPPLLDIEWNPYSKSQYPDGKGDMCYGMSPSQLVTWIKDFGNTVKAKTGRLPMIYTAQSWWDECTGDSTAFKSWPLHVSIFPTADVAKNPRELPEGWTTFNVWQYSSNSNLLGSTNNVDANVWNGDLTSLRDFAKNRRSTAYKLTTSYFGNMDVWPTRLGATRMSGANRYGTPVAISKRTFPYGAKTVVVASGEHFADALSVTSLATRNSAPLLLTKQGGLPSEVAAEIKRLNPSRIVVAGGPTAVSSRTVSQLSRYAPVTREAGSTRYGTSAEVARNWSSSKSVFIASGRSFPDALSMAAVAADRNAPLLLSSKKYVPSAILKELKRLKPSTVYVAGGTLAVSSAAEKQIRNAVPNARIARYGGATRYETSAVIAKKFWPNGSQRQFIANGKNFPDGLTGAVAAGYNGAPMLLSKKSCLPESIGSALTSMEGWTNVLIGGPLVLDSTVAYKSDGKLNTCS
;
A
#
# COMPACT_ATOMS: atom_id res chain seq x y z
N MET A 1 29.22 -9.02 22.33
CA MET A 1 28.03 -8.44 21.67
C MET A 1 27.31 -9.53 20.91
N TYR A 2 25.98 -9.46 20.81
CA TYR A 2 25.19 -10.42 20.03
C TYR A 2 25.29 -10.10 18.54
N LYS A 3 25.40 -11.13 17.70
CA LYS A 3 25.35 -11.03 16.24
C LYS A 3 24.17 -11.87 15.76
N ASP A 4 23.27 -11.25 15.00
CA ASP A 4 22.14 -11.97 14.40
C ASP A 4 22.66 -13.06 13.46
N PRO A 5 22.38 -14.36 13.71
CA PRO A 5 22.83 -15.45 12.84
C PRO A 5 22.22 -15.37 11.43
N LYS A 6 21.10 -14.66 11.25
CA LYS A 6 20.46 -14.45 9.95
C LYS A 6 20.92 -13.18 9.23
N PHE A 7 21.82 -12.40 9.82
CA PHE A 7 22.25 -11.12 9.25
C PHE A 7 22.73 -11.26 7.80
N SER A 8 23.67 -12.16 7.52
CA SER A 8 24.26 -12.31 6.18
C SER A 8 23.23 -12.71 5.13
N GLU A 9 22.30 -13.61 5.50
CA GLU A 9 21.20 -14.05 4.65
C GLU A 9 20.25 -12.88 4.33
N ASN A 10 19.75 -12.20 5.37
CA ASN A 10 18.80 -11.10 5.23
C ASN A 10 19.42 -9.90 4.49
N TYR A 11 20.67 -9.58 4.77
CA TYR A 11 21.41 -8.49 4.10
C TYR A 11 21.60 -8.78 2.60
N THR A 12 21.87 -10.04 2.24
CA THR A 12 22.01 -10.46 0.83
C THR A 12 20.66 -10.50 0.13
N ASN A 13 19.65 -11.12 0.75
CA ASN A 13 18.32 -11.28 0.17
C ASN A 13 17.61 -9.93 -0.05
N SER A 14 17.77 -8.99 0.88
CA SER A 14 17.25 -7.62 0.70
C SER A 14 17.89 -6.92 -0.50
N ARG A 15 19.21 -7.07 -0.71
CA ARG A 15 19.89 -6.53 -1.89
C ARG A 15 19.40 -7.16 -3.19
N ASN A 16 19.20 -8.47 -3.20
CA ASN A 16 18.69 -9.24 -4.35
C ASN A 16 17.25 -8.84 -4.71
N ALA A 17 16.45 -8.48 -3.71
CA ALA A 17 15.12 -7.89 -3.89
C ALA A 17 15.15 -6.43 -4.39
N GLY A 18 16.33 -5.85 -4.61
CA GLY A 18 16.51 -4.50 -5.11
C GLY A 18 16.46 -3.40 -4.05
N LEU A 19 16.46 -3.76 -2.76
CA LEU A 19 16.38 -2.80 -1.66
C LEU A 19 17.73 -2.12 -1.38
N ILE A 20 17.65 -0.85 -0.97
CA ILE A 20 18.74 -0.12 -0.31
C ILE A 20 18.73 -0.55 1.15
N ARG A 21 19.87 -0.98 1.67
CA ARG A 21 19.99 -1.68 2.96
C ARG A 21 21.17 -1.18 3.77
N GLY A 22 21.08 -1.32 5.09
CA GLY A 22 22.14 -1.01 6.04
C GLY A 22 22.10 -1.98 7.21
N ALA A 23 23.18 -1.98 7.99
CA ALA A 23 23.24 -2.67 9.27
C ALA A 23 23.02 -1.66 10.40
N TYR A 24 22.48 -2.12 11.52
CA TYR A 24 22.38 -1.33 12.75
C TYR A 24 23.10 -2.00 13.91
N HIS A 25 23.48 -1.18 14.89
CA HIS A 25 24.09 -1.59 16.13
C HIS A 25 23.28 -1.07 17.31
N PHE A 26 22.66 -1.97 18.07
CA PHE A 26 22.00 -1.62 19.33
C PHE A 26 23.05 -1.31 20.40
N ALA A 27 23.05 -0.07 20.88
CA ALA A 27 24.05 0.44 21.79
C ALA A 27 23.94 -0.17 23.19
N MET A 28 25.10 -0.46 23.78
CA MET A 28 25.20 -0.93 25.16
C MET A 28 26.20 -0.09 25.98
N PRO A 29 25.97 1.22 26.21
CA PRO A 29 26.98 2.12 26.77
C PRO A 29 27.57 1.70 28.12
N ALA A 30 26.78 1.02 28.97
CA ALA A 30 27.24 0.50 30.26
C ALA A 30 28.27 -0.65 30.16
N HIS A 31 28.41 -1.31 29.00
CA HIS A 31 29.21 -2.52 28.86
C HIS A 31 30.64 -2.26 28.37
N SER A 32 30.85 -1.24 27.55
CA SER A 32 32.17 -0.92 26.96
C SER A 32 32.14 0.46 26.31
N SER A 33 33.30 0.99 25.93
CA SER A 33 33.39 2.28 25.22
C SER A 33 32.73 2.24 23.84
N GLY A 34 32.37 3.42 23.33
CA GLY A 34 31.80 3.57 21.99
C GLY A 34 32.75 3.05 20.92
N ALA A 35 34.06 3.31 21.05
CA ALA A 35 35.07 2.82 20.13
C ALA A 35 35.16 1.30 20.07
N THR A 36 35.00 0.61 21.20
CA THR A 36 35.01 -0.86 21.24
C THR A 36 33.82 -1.43 20.48
N GLN A 37 32.61 -0.92 20.74
CA GLN A 37 31.41 -1.40 20.03
C GLN A 37 31.43 -1.02 18.55
N ALA A 38 31.93 0.16 18.19
CA ALA A 38 32.07 0.58 16.80
C ALA A 38 33.03 -0.33 16.00
N LYS A 39 34.17 -0.73 16.60
CA LYS A 39 35.11 -1.66 15.95
C LYS A 39 34.45 -3.02 15.69
N GLU A 40 33.76 -3.55 16.69
CA GLU A 40 33.04 -4.82 16.57
C GLU A 40 31.92 -4.76 15.53
N PHE A 41 31.12 -3.68 15.54
CA PHE A 41 30.04 -3.47 14.58
C PHE A 41 30.56 -3.42 13.15
N VAL A 42 31.58 -2.60 12.88
CA VAL A 42 32.14 -2.47 11.53
C VAL A 42 32.77 -3.79 11.07
N ALA A 43 33.43 -4.54 11.95
CA ALA A 43 33.97 -5.87 11.64
C ALA A 43 32.89 -6.92 11.32
N ASN A 44 31.63 -6.69 11.71
CA ASN A 44 30.54 -7.66 11.62
C ASN A 44 29.37 -7.22 10.74
N GLY A 45 29.61 -6.35 9.76
CA GLY A 45 28.60 -5.98 8.75
C GLY A 45 28.17 -4.51 8.78
N GLY A 46 28.63 -3.74 9.78
CA GLY A 46 28.49 -2.28 9.85
C GLY A 46 29.43 -1.51 8.92
N GLY A 47 29.95 -2.15 7.87
CA GLY A 47 30.78 -1.50 6.85
C GLY A 47 29.93 -0.65 5.89
N TRP A 48 30.61 0.17 5.09
CA TRP A 48 29.98 0.99 4.06
C TRP A 48 30.73 0.91 2.73
N SER A 49 29.99 0.91 1.62
CA SER A 49 30.52 1.02 0.26
C SER A 49 29.72 2.07 -0.53
N ASN A 50 30.34 2.66 -1.55
CA ASN A 50 29.73 3.69 -2.39
C ASN A 50 28.90 3.11 -3.55
N ASP A 51 28.26 1.95 -3.34
CA ASP A 51 27.51 1.22 -4.37
C ASP A 51 26.11 1.81 -4.65
N GLY A 52 25.66 2.78 -3.85
CA GLY A 52 24.31 3.37 -3.92
C GLY A 52 23.21 2.47 -3.35
N TYR A 53 23.59 1.36 -2.73
CA TYR A 53 22.69 0.42 -2.04
C TYR A 53 23.05 0.27 -0.56
N THR A 54 24.25 0.68 -0.14
CA THR A 54 24.75 0.60 1.23
C THR A 54 24.52 1.88 2.00
N MET A 55 23.54 1.82 2.90
CA MET A 55 23.31 2.90 3.85
C MET A 55 24.51 3.05 4.78
N PRO A 56 24.74 4.27 5.31
CA PRO A 56 25.68 4.46 6.40
C PRO A 56 25.35 3.55 7.58
N PRO A 57 26.34 3.20 8.40
CA PRO A 57 26.10 2.39 9.58
C PRO A 57 25.11 3.11 10.51
N LEU A 58 24.15 2.38 11.10
CA LEU A 58 23.18 2.96 12.03
C LEU A 58 23.60 2.67 13.47
N LEU A 59 23.72 3.73 14.28
CA LEU A 59 23.78 3.60 15.73
C LEU A 59 22.35 3.66 16.27
N ASP A 60 21.89 2.58 16.87
CA ASP A 60 20.61 2.52 17.58
C ASP A 60 20.89 2.77 19.07
N ILE A 61 20.51 3.95 19.57
CA ILE A 61 20.72 4.39 20.94
C ILE A 61 19.39 4.89 21.52
N GLU A 62 18.82 4.08 22.40
CA GLU A 62 17.50 4.31 22.99
C GLU A 62 17.41 3.67 24.38
N TRP A 63 16.20 3.48 24.91
CA TRP A 63 15.97 2.91 26.24
C TRP A 63 16.76 1.62 26.45
N ASN A 64 17.47 1.53 27.57
CA ASN A 64 18.03 0.27 28.03
C ASN A 64 16.89 -0.76 28.22
N PRO A 65 16.81 -1.83 27.41
CA PRO A 65 15.69 -2.77 27.44
C PRO A 65 15.88 -3.82 28.53
N TYR A 66 17.05 -3.84 29.19
CA TYR A 66 17.41 -4.81 30.21
C TYR A 66 17.24 -4.17 31.58
N SER A 67 16.11 -4.46 32.23
CA SER A 67 15.95 -4.13 33.65
C SER A 67 16.94 -4.94 34.50
N LYS A 68 17.27 -4.44 35.69
CA LYS A 68 18.17 -5.09 36.67
C LYS A 68 17.89 -6.59 36.91
N SER A 69 16.70 -7.10 36.61
CA SER A 69 16.30 -8.50 36.87
C SER A 69 16.58 -9.49 35.73
N GLN A 70 16.77 -9.04 34.49
CA GLN A 70 16.94 -9.94 33.33
C GLN A 70 18.38 -10.15 32.87
N TYR A 71 19.34 -9.35 33.35
CA TYR A 71 20.78 -9.56 33.14
C TYR A 71 21.55 -9.13 34.39
N PRO A 72 22.34 -10.01 35.04
CA PRO A 72 23.15 -9.63 36.20
C PRO A 72 24.18 -8.52 35.89
N ASP A 73 24.54 -8.36 34.61
CA ASP A 73 25.45 -7.34 34.10
C ASP A 73 24.74 -6.15 33.42
N GLY A 74 23.40 -6.11 33.41
CA GLY A 74 22.57 -5.04 32.84
C GLY A 74 22.58 -3.79 33.71
N LYS A 75 23.75 -3.15 33.84
CA LYS A 75 23.94 -2.02 34.75
C LYS A 75 23.18 -0.79 34.24
N GLY A 76 22.37 -0.21 35.12
CA GLY A 76 21.85 1.15 34.97
C GLY A 76 20.34 1.28 34.89
N ASP A 77 19.90 2.52 34.78
CA ASP A 77 18.53 2.93 34.51
C ASP A 77 18.26 2.95 32.98
N MET A 78 17.18 3.61 32.55
CA MET A 78 16.87 3.80 31.13
C MET A 78 17.97 4.53 30.34
N CYS A 79 18.85 5.26 31.03
CA CYS A 79 20.01 5.95 30.49
C CYS A 79 21.32 5.19 30.79
N TYR A 80 21.23 3.87 31.01
CA TYR A 80 22.38 2.99 31.27
C TYR A 80 23.17 3.35 32.53
N GLY A 81 22.57 4.11 33.47
CA GLY A 81 23.22 4.56 34.71
C GLY A 81 24.34 5.58 34.46
N MET A 82 24.28 6.29 33.32
CA MET A 82 25.25 7.27 32.89
C MET A 82 24.64 8.67 32.95
N SER A 83 25.47 9.67 33.25
CA SER A 83 25.05 11.07 33.12
C SER A 83 24.90 11.47 31.64
N PRO A 84 24.13 12.53 31.35
CA PRO A 84 24.06 13.14 30.02
C PRO A 84 25.42 13.35 29.34
N SER A 85 26.40 13.90 30.07
CA SER A 85 27.73 14.17 29.52
C SER A 85 28.53 12.91 29.21
N GLN A 86 28.35 11.84 30.00
CA GLN A 86 28.97 10.54 29.74
C GLN A 86 28.38 9.89 28.50
N LEU A 87 27.05 9.92 28.32
CA LEU A 87 26.39 9.38 27.11
C LEU A 87 26.78 10.16 25.85
N VAL A 88 26.80 11.49 25.91
CA VAL A 88 27.27 12.32 24.79
C VAL A 88 28.73 12.00 24.43
N THR A 89 29.59 11.76 25.42
CA THR A 89 30.98 11.36 25.18
C THR A 89 31.04 9.98 24.51
N TRP A 90 30.23 9.03 24.97
CA TRP A 90 30.17 7.68 24.42
C TRP A 90 29.70 7.66 22.96
N ILE A 91 28.63 8.40 22.64
CA ILE A 91 28.07 8.49 21.28
C ILE A 91 29.10 9.11 20.32
N LYS A 92 29.83 10.15 20.77
CA LYS A 92 30.94 10.75 20.00
C LYS A 92 32.04 9.74 19.72
N ASP A 93 32.46 8.98 20.73
CA ASP A 93 33.51 7.97 20.62
C ASP A 93 33.14 6.86 19.62
N PHE A 94 31.89 6.37 19.68
CA PHE A 94 31.35 5.42 18.72
C PHE A 94 31.38 5.98 17.29
N GLY A 95 30.74 7.12 17.06
CA GLY A 95 30.58 7.64 15.70
C GLY A 95 31.87 8.14 15.07
N ASN A 96 32.80 8.70 15.85
CA ASN A 96 34.13 9.04 15.35
C ASN A 96 34.92 7.78 14.94
N THR A 97 34.78 6.69 15.70
CA THR A 97 35.41 5.42 15.36
C THR A 97 34.82 4.81 14.09
N VAL A 98 33.49 4.83 13.93
CA VAL A 98 32.81 4.41 12.69
C VAL A 98 33.29 5.26 11.51
N LYS A 99 33.37 6.59 11.67
CA LYS A 99 33.87 7.49 10.63
C LYS A 99 35.31 7.19 10.24
N ALA A 100 36.18 6.93 11.21
CA ALA A 100 37.57 6.56 10.95
C ALA A 100 37.69 5.24 10.16
N LYS A 101 36.80 4.27 10.42
CA LYS A 101 36.80 2.95 9.76
C LYS A 101 36.13 2.93 8.40
N THR A 102 35.10 3.75 8.18
CA THR A 102 34.21 3.65 7.00
C THR A 102 34.23 4.89 6.11
N GLY A 103 34.75 6.01 6.62
CA GLY A 103 34.63 7.32 5.99
C GLY A 103 33.26 7.98 6.15
N ARG A 104 32.31 7.36 6.88
CA ARG A 104 30.95 7.88 7.12
C ARG A 104 30.70 8.03 8.62
N LEU A 105 30.09 9.14 9.04
CA LEU A 105 29.44 9.18 10.35
C LEU A 105 28.27 8.18 10.34
N PRO A 106 27.98 7.52 11.47
CA PRO A 106 26.77 6.73 11.55
C PRO A 106 25.53 7.65 11.52
N MET A 107 24.42 7.10 11.03
CA MET A 107 23.11 7.69 11.29
C MET A 107 22.67 7.31 12.71
N ILE A 108 22.18 8.28 13.48
CA ILE A 108 21.69 8.03 14.85
C ILE A 108 20.20 7.68 14.76
N TYR A 109 19.85 6.48 15.19
CA TYR A 109 18.50 6.14 15.58
C TYR A 109 18.28 6.39 17.06
N THR A 110 17.20 7.11 17.39
CA THR A 110 16.80 7.40 18.76
C THR A 110 15.34 7.84 18.81
N ALA A 111 14.72 7.74 19.99
CA ALA A 111 13.45 8.40 20.26
C ALA A 111 13.66 9.77 20.87
N GLN A 112 12.81 10.73 20.50
CA GLN A 112 12.98 12.12 20.93
C GLN A 112 12.96 12.26 22.46
N SER A 113 11.98 11.65 23.15
CA SER A 113 11.90 11.75 24.61
C SER A 113 13.07 11.10 25.35
N TRP A 114 13.63 10.01 24.81
CA TRP A 114 14.83 9.40 25.37
C TRP A 114 16.04 10.31 25.21
N TRP A 115 16.16 10.97 24.05
CA TRP A 115 17.27 11.87 23.76
C TRP A 115 17.29 13.07 24.72
N ASP A 116 16.14 13.71 24.93
CA ASP A 116 15.98 14.84 25.85
C ASP A 116 16.50 14.46 27.24
N GLU A 117 16.01 13.33 27.77
CA GLU A 117 16.28 12.89 29.14
C GLU A 117 17.71 12.38 29.31
N CYS A 118 18.15 11.46 28.44
CA CYS A 118 19.41 10.75 28.63
C CYS A 118 20.63 11.47 28.07
N THR A 119 20.46 12.45 27.17
CA THR A 119 21.58 13.25 26.65
C THR A 119 21.58 14.69 27.12
N GLY A 120 20.56 15.10 27.90
CA GLY A 120 20.34 16.50 28.25
C GLY A 120 20.06 17.34 27.01
N ASP A 121 19.32 16.75 26.07
CA ASP A 121 18.95 17.32 24.78
C ASP A 121 20.14 17.91 23.99
N SER A 122 21.17 17.09 23.79
CA SER A 122 22.47 17.58 23.32
C SER A 122 22.48 18.02 21.86
N THR A 123 22.84 19.28 21.59
CA THR A 123 23.09 19.81 20.23
C THR A 123 24.37 19.31 19.56
N ALA A 124 25.16 18.47 20.23
CA ALA A 124 26.51 18.11 19.79
C ALA A 124 26.54 17.32 18.46
N PHE A 125 25.40 16.76 18.05
CA PHE A 125 25.27 15.86 16.91
C PHE A 125 24.41 16.43 15.78
N LYS A 126 24.05 17.71 15.83
CA LYS A 126 23.19 18.40 14.84
C LYS A 126 23.58 18.26 13.36
N SER A 127 24.82 17.89 13.07
CA SER A 127 25.33 17.66 11.71
C SER A 127 25.33 16.19 11.29
N TRP A 128 24.94 15.27 12.18
CA TRP A 128 24.91 13.84 11.93
C TRP A 128 23.55 13.45 11.34
N PRO A 129 23.48 12.40 10.49
CA PRO A 129 22.20 11.93 9.98
C PRO A 129 21.30 11.41 11.11
N LEU A 130 20.00 11.68 11.01
CA LEU A 130 19.03 11.35 12.06
C LEU A 130 17.95 10.39 11.53
N HIS A 131 17.75 9.30 12.26
CA HIS A 131 16.62 8.38 12.15
C HIS A 131 15.78 8.49 13.42
N VAL A 132 14.79 9.36 13.43
CA VAL A 132 14.06 9.64 14.68
C VAL A 132 12.82 8.77 14.80
N SER A 133 12.54 8.26 16.00
CA SER A 133 11.25 7.67 16.36
C SER A 133 10.37 8.72 17.04
N ILE A 134 9.27 9.08 16.37
CA ILE A 134 8.27 10.04 16.86
C ILE A 134 6.90 9.52 16.43
N PHE A 135 6.12 8.96 17.34
CA PHE A 135 4.81 8.43 16.95
C PHE A 135 3.79 9.57 16.77
N PRO A 136 3.05 9.60 15.64
CA PRO A 136 2.08 10.64 15.35
C PRO A 136 1.00 10.76 16.43
N THR A 137 0.66 11.99 16.77
CA THR A 137 -0.55 12.32 17.52
C THR A 137 -1.69 12.68 16.57
N ALA A 138 -2.92 12.78 17.09
CA ALA A 138 -4.08 13.20 16.33
C ALA A 138 -3.99 14.66 15.83
N ASP A 139 -3.13 15.49 16.45
CA ASP A 139 -2.90 16.88 16.04
C ASP A 139 -1.83 16.94 14.95
N VAL A 140 -2.28 17.13 13.72
CA VAL A 140 -1.44 17.04 12.53
C VAL A 140 -0.37 18.14 12.43
N ALA A 141 -0.66 19.31 12.98
CA ALA A 141 0.26 20.43 12.95
C ALA A 141 1.47 20.23 13.89
N LYS A 142 1.41 19.20 14.74
CA LYS A 142 2.41 18.87 15.75
C LYS A 142 3.10 17.53 15.48
N ASN A 143 3.21 17.06 14.24
CA ASN A 143 4.03 15.89 13.92
C ASN A 143 5.04 16.19 12.78
N PRO A 144 6.29 15.69 12.87
CA PRO A 144 6.91 15.27 14.12
C PRO A 144 6.90 16.44 15.11
N ARG A 145 6.64 16.14 16.39
CA ARG A 145 6.29 17.14 17.39
C ARG A 145 7.42 18.14 17.58
N GLU A 146 8.59 17.63 17.91
CA GLU A 146 9.87 18.35 18.02
C GLU A 146 10.96 17.32 17.68
N LEU A 147 12.06 17.76 17.08
CA LEU A 147 13.23 16.90 16.89
C LEU A 147 14.16 17.09 18.09
N PRO A 148 15.02 16.10 18.40
CA PRO A 148 16.18 16.31 19.27
C PRO A 148 16.88 17.64 18.99
N GLU A 149 17.21 18.40 20.04
CA GLU A 149 17.68 19.77 19.92
C GLU A 149 18.94 19.88 19.06
N GLY A 150 18.97 20.95 18.25
CA GLY A 150 20.01 21.18 17.24
C GLY A 150 19.72 20.54 15.88
N TRP A 151 18.93 19.46 15.78
CA TRP A 151 18.47 18.99 14.47
C TRP A 151 17.28 19.81 13.99
N THR A 152 17.43 20.40 12.81
CA THR A 152 16.34 21.10 12.11
C THR A 152 15.60 20.20 11.11
N THR A 153 16.05 18.95 10.99
CA THR A 153 15.52 17.98 10.04
C THR A 153 15.92 16.54 10.39
N PHE A 154 15.26 15.56 9.78
CA PHE A 154 15.58 14.13 9.89
C PHE A 154 15.87 13.52 8.51
N ASN A 155 16.57 12.38 8.48
CA ASN A 155 16.79 11.57 7.27
C ASN A 155 15.74 10.47 7.16
N VAL A 156 15.48 9.77 8.25
CA VAL A 156 14.45 8.74 8.36
C VAL A 156 13.55 9.07 9.54
N TRP A 157 12.26 8.88 9.37
CA TRP A 157 11.30 8.96 10.47
C TRP A 157 10.62 7.61 10.66
N GLN A 158 10.79 7.02 11.84
CA GLN A 158 9.97 5.90 12.32
C GLN A 158 8.68 6.46 12.91
N TYR A 159 7.56 6.21 12.23
CA TYR A 159 6.25 6.74 12.63
C TYR A 159 5.33 5.66 13.21
N SER A 160 5.76 4.40 13.22
CA SER A 160 5.05 3.30 13.87
C SER A 160 6.01 2.16 14.20
N SER A 161 5.81 1.53 15.35
CA SER A 161 6.46 0.27 15.75
C SER A 161 5.59 -0.96 15.49
N ASN A 162 4.41 -0.77 14.91
CA ASN A 162 3.41 -1.80 14.73
C ASN A 162 2.73 -1.64 13.37
N SER A 163 3.47 -1.96 12.32
CA SER A 163 2.95 -1.98 10.96
C SER A 163 3.00 -3.38 10.36
N ASN A 164 1.92 -3.76 9.68
CA ASN A 164 1.92 -4.92 8.80
C ASN A 164 2.32 -4.43 7.40
N LEU A 165 3.62 -4.21 7.18
CA LEU A 165 4.12 -3.88 5.83
C LEU A 165 3.86 -5.07 4.88
N LEU A 166 3.57 -4.73 3.62
CA LEU A 166 3.08 -5.62 2.55
C LEU A 166 3.62 -7.06 2.65
N GLY A 167 2.73 -8.01 2.97
CA GLY A 167 3.03 -9.45 2.98
C GLY A 167 3.59 -10.01 4.29
N SER A 168 3.88 -9.17 5.29
CA SER A 168 4.26 -9.62 6.64
C SER A 168 3.02 -9.90 7.50
N THR A 169 2.99 -11.05 8.18
CA THR A 169 2.04 -11.34 9.28
C THR A 169 2.53 -10.84 10.64
N ASN A 170 3.75 -10.29 10.68
CA ASN A 170 4.40 -9.80 11.89
C ASN A 170 4.40 -8.27 11.90
N ASN A 171 4.24 -7.71 13.10
CA ASN A 171 4.44 -6.30 13.38
C ASN A 171 5.90 -5.92 13.05
N VAL A 172 6.07 -4.93 12.18
CA VAL A 172 7.37 -4.37 11.81
C VAL A 172 7.34 -2.85 11.94
N ASP A 173 8.50 -2.25 12.14
CA ASP A 173 8.63 -0.79 12.20
C ASP A 173 8.35 -0.15 10.84
N ALA A 174 7.53 0.90 10.86
CA ALA A 174 7.22 1.70 9.68
C ALA A 174 8.09 2.95 9.67
N ASN A 175 8.89 3.06 8.61
CA ASN A 175 9.84 4.13 8.42
C ASN A 175 9.55 4.86 7.12
N VAL A 176 9.85 6.17 7.09
CA VAL A 176 9.79 6.97 5.88
C VAL A 176 11.09 7.76 5.69
N TRP A 177 11.59 7.74 4.46
CA TRP A 177 12.74 8.54 4.05
C TRP A 177 12.31 9.98 3.78
N ASN A 178 13.09 10.95 4.28
CA ASN A 178 12.90 12.36 4.00
C ASN A 178 13.50 12.73 2.63
N GLY A 179 12.74 12.43 1.58
CA GLY A 179 13.11 12.72 0.20
C GLY A 179 12.63 11.65 -0.77
N ASP A 180 13.18 11.63 -1.98
CA ASP A 180 12.86 10.65 -3.00
C ASP A 180 13.89 9.51 -3.08
N LEU A 181 13.67 8.56 -3.99
CA LEU A 181 14.60 7.44 -4.18
C LEU A 181 15.97 7.90 -4.70
N THR A 182 16.03 9.02 -5.42
CA THR A 182 17.28 9.59 -5.92
C THR A 182 18.13 10.08 -4.75
N SER A 183 17.53 10.86 -3.83
CA SER A 183 18.24 11.35 -2.64
C SER A 183 18.59 10.22 -1.68
N LEU A 184 17.77 9.16 -1.58
CA LEU A 184 18.12 7.97 -0.81
C LEU A 184 19.34 7.22 -1.38
N ARG A 185 19.38 7.02 -2.70
CA ARG A 185 20.56 6.42 -3.37
C ARG A 185 21.80 7.29 -3.24
N ASP A 186 21.62 8.61 -3.33
CA ASP A 186 22.72 9.56 -3.17
C ASP A 186 23.29 9.51 -1.75
N PHE A 187 22.43 9.42 -0.73
CA PHE A 187 22.82 9.21 0.65
C PHE A 187 23.54 7.88 0.88
N ALA A 188 23.13 6.81 0.20
CA ALA A 188 23.84 5.53 0.23
C ALA A 188 25.20 5.60 -0.50
N LYS A 189 25.33 6.41 -1.56
CA LYS A 189 26.52 6.44 -2.43
C LYS A 189 27.62 7.39 -1.96
N ASN A 190 27.27 8.57 -1.46
CA ASN A 190 28.24 9.65 -1.30
C ASN A 190 28.88 9.69 0.09
N ARG A 191 30.21 9.94 0.11
CA ARG A 191 31.00 10.06 1.35
C ARG A 191 30.73 11.34 2.15
N ARG A 192 30.01 12.33 1.60
CA ARG A 192 29.86 13.64 2.22
C ARG A 192 29.12 13.52 3.56
N SER A 193 29.78 13.99 4.62
CA SER A 193 29.25 14.17 5.99
C SER A 193 28.90 15.65 6.27
N THR A 194 28.87 16.48 5.23
CA THR A 194 28.37 17.86 5.31
C THR A 194 26.87 17.87 5.12
N ALA A 195 26.18 18.62 5.98
CA ALA A 195 24.75 18.86 5.94
C ALA A 195 24.24 18.96 4.51
N TYR A 196 23.34 18.06 4.11
CA TYR A 196 22.40 18.45 3.08
C TYR A 196 21.74 19.70 3.65
N LYS A 197 21.98 20.87 3.04
CA LYS A 197 20.94 21.88 3.00
C LYS A 197 19.82 21.20 2.24
N LEU A 198 18.92 20.54 2.98
CA LEU A 198 17.59 20.27 2.50
C LEU A 198 17.09 21.64 2.06
N THR A 199 17.06 21.86 0.75
CA THR A 199 16.48 23.08 0.22
C THR A 199 15.05 23.04 0.69
N THR A 200 14.73 23.94 1.61
CA THR A 200 13.42 24.17 2.22
C THR A 200 12.34 24.56 1.20
N SER A 201 12.55 24.31 -0.09
CA SER A 201 11.56 24.45 -1.17
C SER A 201 10.93 23.13 -1.61
N TYR A 202 11.32 21.97 -1.07
CA TYR A 202 10.74 20.67 -1.46
C TYR A 202 9.60 20.18 -0.56
N PHE A 203 9.03 21.05 0.29
CA PHE A 203 7.70 20.84 0.87
C PHE A 203 6.57 21.07 -0.15
N GLY A 204 6.91 21.45 -1.39
CA GLY A 204 5.94 21.85 -2.41
C GLY A 204 5.24 20.73 -3.18
N ASN A 205 5.64 19.45 -3.09
CA ASN A 205 4.99 18.38 -3.87
C ASN A 205 5.23 16.92 -3.39
N MET A 206 5.75 16.70 -2.17
CA MET A 206 5.87 15.34 -1.62
C MET A 206 4.88 15.11 -0.48
N ASP A 207 3.94 14.19 -0.70
CA ASP A 207 3.01 13.59 0.27
C ASP A 207 3.79 12.88 1.41
N VAL A 208 4.44 13.61 2.32
CA VAL A 208 5.10 13.00 3.49
C VAL A 208 4.80 13.78 4.78
N TRP A 209 3.57 13.59 5.28
CA TRP A 209 3.20 13.84 6.68
C TRP A 209 2.35 12.65 7.19
N PRO A 210 2.84 11.76 8.06
CA PRO A 210 2.05 10.86 8.89
C PRO A 210 1.46 11.67 10.03
N THR A 211 0.36 12.31 9.69
CA THR A 211 -0.55 12.96 10.59
C THR A 211 -1.92 12.50 10.16
N ARG A 212 -2.27 11.24 10.43
CA ARG A 212 -3.46 10.61 9.82
C ARG A 212 -3.54 10.96 8.32
N LEU A 213 -2.52 10.54 7.56
CA LEU A 213 -2.25 10.91 6.15
C LEU A 213 -3.49 11.51 5.49
N GLY A 214 -3.45 12.83 5.25
CA GLY A 214 -4.44 13.49 4.41
C GLY A 214 -4.67 12.62 3.17
N ALA A 215 -5.92 12.53 2.72
CA ALA A 215 -6.25 11.49 1.77
C ALA A 215 -5.40 11.61 0.50
N THR A 216 -4.63 10.57 0.20
CA THR A 216 -3.80 10.53 -1.01
C THR A 216 -4.70 10.36 -2.22
N ARG A 217 -4.33 10.94 -3.36
CA ARG A 217 -5.16 10.86 -4.58
C ARG A 217 -4.44 10.15 -5.70
N MET A 218 -5.17 9.30 -6.41
CA MET A 218 -4.77 8.74 -7.70
C MET A 218 -5.78 9.17 -8.75
N SER A 219 -5.36 10.04 -9.67
CA SER A 219 -6.23 10.59 -10.71
C SER A 219 -5.44 11.04 -11.93
N GLY A 220 -6.08 11.01 -13.09
CA GLY A 220 -5.62 11.70 -14.29
C GLY A 220 -6.65 12.71 -14.78
N ALA A 221 -6.33 13.39 -15.89
CA ALA A 221 -7.19 14.43 -16.46
C ALA A 221 -8.56 13.91 -16.96
N ASN A 222 -8.67 12.60 -17.21
CA ASN A 222 -9.86 11.96 -17.75
C ASN A 222 -9.93 10.49 -17.30
N ARG A 223 -11.00 9.78 -17.72
CA ARG A 223 -11.26 8.36 -17.37
C ARG A 223 -10.19 7.37 -17.83
N TYR A 224 -9.32 7.74 -18.78
CA TYR A 224 -8.21 6.93 -19.26
C TYR A 224 -6.90 7.30 -18.53
N GLY A 225 -6.75 8.58 -18.17
CA GLY A 225 -5.63 9.08 -17.36
C GLY A 225 -5.63 8.55 -15.92
N THR A 226 -6.79 8.39 -15.26
CA THR A 226 -6.84 7.82 -13.90
C THR A 226 -6.25 6.40 -13.83
N PRO A 227 -6.64 5.45 -14.72
CA PRO A 227 -5.97 4.16 -14.85
C PRO A 227 -4.45 4.25 -15.02
N VAL A 228 -3.96 5.19 -15.83
CA VAL A 228 -2.52 5.40 -16.04
C VAL A 228 -1.83 5.88 -14.76
N ALA A 229 -2.44 6.81 -14.01
CA ALA A 229 -1.91 7.29 -12.74
C ALA A 229 -1.85 6.17 -11.69
N ILE A 230 -2.90 5.35 -11.62
CA ILE A 230 -2.94 4.16 -10.75
C ILE A 230 -1.84 3.18 -11.16
N SER A 231 -1.72 2.88 -12.45
CA SER A 231 -0.70 1.98 -12.99
C SER A 231 0.72 2.41 -12.64
N LYS A 232 1.06 3.70 -12.81
CA LYS A 232 2.38 4.22 -12.43
C LYS A 232 2.69 4.07 -10.95
N ARG A 233 1.68 4.27 -10.08
CA ARG A 233 1.84 4.19 -8.63
C ARG A 233 1.90 2.74 -8.13
N THR A 234 1.11 1.84 -8.71
CA THR A 234 1.05 0.42 -8.30
C THR A 234 2.13 -0.42 -8.97
N PHE A 235 2.53 -0.11 -10.20
CA PHE A 235 3.48 -0.86 -11.03
C PHE A 235 4.62 0.05 -11.57
N PRO A 236 5.43 0.67 -10.69
CA PRO A 236 6.45 1.64 -11.10
C PRO A 236 7.56 1.04 -11.97
N TYR A 237 7.83 -0.25 -11.85
CA TYR A 237 8.94 -0.94 -12.54
C TYR A 237 8.53 -1.78 -13.76
N GLY A 238 7.28 -1.65 -14.21
CA GLY A 238 6.73 -2.44 -15.31
C GLY A 238 5.81 -3.57 -14.86
N ALA A 239 5.20 -4.27 -15.81
CA ALA A 239 4.31 -5.40 -15.56
C ALA A 239 4.34 -6.41 -16.71
N LYS A 240 4.50 -7.70 -16.39
CA LYS A 240 4.56 -8.77 -17.42
C LYS A 240 3.25 -8.90 -18.20
N THR A 241 2.12 -8.72 -17.53
CA THR A 241 0.79 -8.70 -18.16
C THR A 241 0.18 -7.32 -18.00
N VAL A 242 -0.53 -6.84 -19.02
CA VAL A 242 -1.43 -5.69 -18.93
C VAL A 242 -2.85 -6.15 -19.28
N VAL A 243 -3.82 -5.77 -18.46
CA VAL A 243 -5.23 -6.02 -18.75
C VAL A 243 -5.86 -4.75 -19.32
N VAL A 244 -6.62 -4.87 -20.40
CA VAL A 244 -7.32 -3.76 -21.05
C VAL A 244 -8.80 -4.07 -21.16
N ALA A 245 -9.64 -3.11 -20.78
CA ALA A 245 -11.09 -3.20 -20.91
C ALA A 245 -11.67 -1.87 -21.45
N SER A 246 -12.96 -1.89 -21.82
CA SER A 246 -13.65 -0.65 -22.21
C SER A 246 -13.78 0.33 -21.05
N GLY A 247 -13.45 1.60 -21.28
CA GLY A 247 -13.75 2.71 -20.37
C GLY A 247 -15.15 3.32 -20.56
N GLU A 248 -15.94 2.76 -21.48
CA GLU A 248 -17.29 3.22 -21.83
C GLU A 248 -18.37 2.31 -21.23
N HIS A 249 -18.00 1.07 -20.89
CA HIS A 249 -18.86 0.08 -20.25
C HIS A 249 -18.15 -0.62 -19.09
N PHE A 250 -18.84 -0.75 -17.94
CA PHE A 250 -18.21 -1.20 -16.69
C PHE A 250 -18.07 -2.72 -16.55
N ALA A 251 -18.93 -3.50 -17.19
CA ALA A 251 -19.15 -4.89 -16.78
C ALA A 251 -17.95 -5.81 -17.05
N ASP A 252 -17.31 -5.66 -18.20
CA ASP A 252 -16.12 -6.46 -18.56
C ASP A 252 -14.90 -6.06 -17.71
N ALA A 253 -14.78 -4.77 -17.35
CA ALA A 253 -13.73 -4.29 -16.47
C ALA A 253 -13.88 -4.83 -15.03
N LEU A 254 -15.12 -4.92 -14.52
CA LEU A 254 -15.38 -5.49 -13.20
C LEU A 254 -15.04 -6.98 -13.13
N SER A 255 -15.40 -7.75 -14.16
CA SER A 255 -15.16 -9.19 -14.15
C SER A 255 -13.68 -9.56 -14.26
N VAL A 256 -12.86 -8.70 -14.88
CA VAL A 256 -11.43 -8.94 -15.05
C VAL A 256 -10.57 -8.44 -13.88
N THR A 257 -11.15 -7.75 -12.88
CA THR A 257 -10.41 -7.22 -11.70
C THR A 257 -9.59 -8.30 -10.99
N SER A 258 -10.20 -9.46 -10.71
CA SER A 258 -9.50 -10.58 -10.07
C SER A 258 -8.41 -11.17 -10.95
N LEU A 259 -8.63 -11.21 -12.27
CA LEU A 259 -7.63 -11.74 -13.20
C LEU A 259 -6.42 -10.80 -13.30
N ALA A 260 -6.66 -9.48 -13.34
CA ALA A 260 -5.60 -8.49 -13.33
C ALA A 260 -4.73 -8.63 -12.07
N THR A 261 -5.37 -8.70 -10.89
CA THR A 261 -4.66 -8.84 -9.60
C THR A 261 -3.89 -10.16 -9.52
N ARG A 262 -4.49 -11.28 -9.94
CA ARG A 262 -3.83 -12.60 -10.01
C ARG A 262 -2.57 -12.60 -10.87
N ASN A 263 -2.56 -11.81 -11.94
CA ASN A 263 -1.40 -11.66 -12.83
C ASN A 263 -0.44 -10.54 -12.41
N SER A 264 -0.66 -9.88 -11.25
CA SER A 264 0.07 -8.67 -10.86
C SER A 264 0.12 -7.64 -11.99
N ALA A 265 -1.03 -7.40 -12.62
CA ALA A 265 -1.19 -6.59 -13.82
C ALA A 265 -2.05 -5.35 -13.55
N PRO A 266 -1.71 -4.18 -14.14
CA PRO A 266 -2.63 -3.06 -14.16
C PRO A 266 -3.83 -3.35 -15.06
N LEU A 267 -4.98 -2.78 -14.70
CA LEU A 267 -6.12 -2.62 -15.60
C LEU A 267 -6.06 -1.22 -16.20
N LEU A 268 -5.94 -1.15 -17.52
CA LEU A 268 -6.05 0.09 -18.29
C LEU A 268 -7.38 0.11 -19.04
N LEU A 269 -7.89 1.32 -19.31
CA LEU A 269 -9.16 1.51 -20.01
C LEU A 269 -8.92 2.06 -21.41
N THR A 270 -9.73 1.65 -22.37
CA THR A 270 -9.68 2.11 -23.76
C THR A 270 -11.04 2.59 -24.27
N LYS A 271 -11.06 3.30 -25.41
CA LYS A 271 -12.30 3.59 -26.15
C LYS A 271 -12.64 2.39 -27.02
N GLN A 272 -13.92 2.23 -27.36
CA GLN A 272 -14.33 1.21 -28.34
C GLN A 272 -13.52 1.36 -29.65
N GLY A 273 -13.47 2.58 -30.20
CA GLY A 273 -12.94 2.86 -31.53
C GLY A 273 -11.43 3.14 -31.62
N GLY A 274 -10.70 3.15 -30.51
CA GLY A 274 -9.24 3.32 -30.56
C GLY A 274 -8.56 3.44 -29.20
N LEU A 275 -7.26 3.12 -29.20
CA LEU A 275 -6.38 3.23 -28.04
C LEU A 275 -6.02 4.71 -27.75
N PRO A 276 -6.39 5.27 -26.58
CA PRO A 276 -5.95 6.62 -26.20
C PRO A 276 -4.41 6.71 -26.12
N SER A 277 -3.86 7.86 -26.50
CA SER A 277 -2.42 8.09 -26.53
C SER A 277 -1.76 7.93 -25.15
N GLU A 278 -2.41 8.38 -24.08
CA GLU A 278 -1.88 8.24 -22.72
C GLU A 278 -1.82 6.78 -22.28
N VAL A 279 -2.76 5.95 -22.74
CA VAL A 279 -2.80 4.51 -22.44
C VAL A 279 -1.73 3.79 -23.25
N ALA A 280 -1.56 4.15 -24.53
CA ALA A 280 -0.50 3.62 -25.38
C ALA A 280 0.90 3.91 -24.80
N ALA A 281 1.12 5.14 -24.30
CA ALA A 281 2.36 5.53 -23.64
C ALA A 281 2.60 4.73 -22.35
N GLU A 282 1.56 4.47 -21.56
CA GLU A 282 1.69 3.67 -20.35
C GLU A 282 1.97 2.20 -20.64
N ILE A 283 1.34 1.59 -21.65
CA ILE A 283 1.67 0.23 -22.08
C ILE A 283 3.13 0.13 -22.51
N LYS A 284 3.63 1.13 -23.25
CA LYS A 284 5.06 1.21 -23.62
C LYS A 284 5.97 1.28 -22.39
N ARG A 285 5.63 2.09 -21.39
CA ARG A 285 6.38 2.20 -20.12
C ARG A 285 6.39 0.86 -19.36
N LEU A 286 5.24 0.17 -19.34
CA LEU A 286 5.09 -1.10 -18.63
C LEU A 286 5.86 -2.26 -19.28
N ASN A 287 6.11 -2.16 -20.59
CA ASN A 287 6.84 -3.16 -21.39
C ASN A 287 6.36 -4.61 -21.16
N PRO A 288 5.07 -4.92 -21.40
CA PRO A 288 4.52 -6.23 -21.08
C PRO A 288 4.95 -7.31 -22.07
N SER A 289 4.98 -8.55 -21.61
CA SER A 289 5.13 -9.72 -22.48
C SER A 289 3.78 -10.24 -23.00
N ARG A 290 2.65 -9.80 -22.43
CA ARG A 290 1.29 -10.18 -22.83
C ARG A 290 0.28 -9.10 -22.51
N ILE A 291 -0.72 -8.93 -23.37
CA ILE A 291 -1.90 -8.10 -23.11
C ILE A 291 -3.15 -9.00 -23.08
N VAL A 292 -4.00 -8.82 -22.08
CA VAL A 292 -5.32 -9.47 -21.99
C VAL A 292 -6.39 -8.42 -22.21
N VAL A 293 -7.27 -8.64 -23.19
CA VAL A 293 -8.41 -7.78 -23.49
C VAL A 293 -9.68 -8.41 -22.95
N ALA A 294 -10.40 -7.72 -22.07
CA ALA A 294 -11.70 -8.13 -21.59
C ALA A 294 -12.83 -7.47 -22.39
N GLY A 295 -13.79 -8.28 -22.84
CA GLY A 295 -14.97 -7.83 -23.59
C GLY A 295 -14.88 -8.11 -25.09
N GLY A 296 -16.05 -8.22 -25.73
CA GLY A 296 -16.16 -8.54 -27.15
C GLY A 296 -15.77 -7.38 -28.09
N PRO A 297 -15.81 -7.59 -29.42
CA PRO A 297 -15.48 -6.55 -30.41
C PRO A 297 -16.34 -5.27 -30.31
N THR A 298 -17.54 -5.36 -29.76
CA THR A 298 -18.41 -4.19 -29.51
C THR A 298 -17.96 -3.33 -28.33
N ALA A 299 -17.18 -3.89 -27.39
CA ALA A 299 -16.62 -3.15 -26.25
C ALA A 299 -15.18 -2.70 -26.53
N VAL A 300 -14.38 -3.55 -27.18
CA VAL A 300 -13.01 -3.27 -27.61
C VAL A 300 -12.84 -3.77 -29.04
N SER A 301 -12.89 -2.85 -30.00
CA SER A 301 -12.89 -3.17 -31.43
C SER A 301 -11.64 -3.91 -31.89
N SER A 302 -11.73 -4.58 -33.04
CA SER A 302 -10.58 -5.20 -33.70
C SER A 302 -9.49 -4.18 -34.00
N ARG A 303 -9.87 -2.92 -34.35
CA ARG A 303 -8.92 -1.82 -34.54
C ARG A 303 -8.11 -1.55 -33.26
N THR A 304 -8.77 -1.45 -32.12
CA THR A 304 -8.09 -1.25 -30.82
C THR A 304 -7.18 -2.43 -30.49
N VAL A 305 -7.59 -3.67 -30.75
CA VAL A 305 -6.74 -4.86 -30.56
C VAL A 305 -5.52 -4.85 -31.49
N SER A 306 -5.67 -4.46 -32.75
CA SER A 306 -4.54 -4.31 -33.67
C SER A 306 -3.55 -3.23 -33.21
N GLN A 307 -4.03 -2.15 -32.57
CA GLN A 307 -3.16 -1.15 -31.95
C GLN A 307 -2.39 -1.72 -30.74
N LEU A 308 -3.08 -2.48 -29.87
CA LEU A 308 -2.47 -3.13 -28.71
C LEU A 308 -1.42 -4.18 -29.10
N SER A 309 -1.65 -4.92 -30.18
CA SER A 309 -0.78 -6.00 -30.68
C SER A 309 0.61 -5.52 -31.10
N ARG A 310 0.80 -4.20 -31.26
CA ARG A 310 2.11 -3.59 -31.53
C ARG A 310 3.03 -3.59 -30.30
N TYR A 311 2.49 -3.79 -29.10
CA TYR A 311 3.24 -3.75 -27.84
C TYR A 311 3.52 -5.14 -27.28
N ALA A 312 2.59 -6.08 -27.41
CA ALA A 312 2.72 -7.47 -26.98
C ALA A 312 1.62 -8.35 -27.60
N PRO A 313 1.77 -9.69 -27.61
CA PRO A 313 0.69 -10.61 -27.98
C PRO A 313 -0.59 -10.36 -27.17
N VAL A 314 -1.74 -10.31 -27.86
CA VAL A 314 -3.05 -10.02 -27.27
C VAL A 314 -3.90 -11.29 -27.18
N THR A 315 -4.41 -11.60 -25.98
CA THR A 315 -5.45 -12.61 -25.75
C THR A 315 -6.76 -11.91 -25.43
N ARG A 316 -7.88 -12.39 -25.98
CA ARG A 316 -9.21 -11.84 -25.67
C ARG A 316 -9.99 -12.79 -24.77
N GLU A 317 -10.47 -12.27 -23.65
CA GLU A 317 -11.38 -12.93 -22.71
C GLU A 317 -12.77 -12.31 -22.88
N ALA A 318 -13.65 -12.99 -23.61
CA ALA A 318 -14.96 -12.43 -23.96
C ALA A 318 -16.01 -13.49 -24.24
N GLY A 319 -17.23 -13.25 -23.75
CA GLY A 319 -18.42 -13.93 -24.22
C GLY A 319 -19.32 -13.01 -25.04
N SER A 320 -20.42 -13.55 -25.57
CA SER A 320 -21.41 -12.78 -26.34
C SER A 320 -22.15 -11.71 -25.52
N THR A 321 -22.07 -11.79 -24.18
CA THR A 321 -22.67 -10.85 -23.25
C THR A 321 -21.72 -10.59 -22.09
N ARG A 322 -21.97 -9.54 -21.30
CA ARG A 322 -21.21 -9.25 -20.05
C ARG A 322 -21.14 -10.44 -19.09
N TYR A 323 -22.18 -11.28 -19.08
CA TYR A 323 -22.22 -12.49 -18.26
C TYR A 323 -21.31 -13.55 -18.84
N GLY A 324 -21.34 -13.72 -20.17
CA GLY A 324 -20.42 -14.58 -20.90
C GLY A 324 -18.96 -14.18 -20.68
N THR A 325 -18.64 -12.88 -20.75
CA THR A 325 -17.28 -12.40 -20.42
C THR A 325 -16.88 -12.79 -19.01
N SER A 326 -17.74 -12.60 -18.00
CA SER A 326 -17.40 -13.01 -16.64
C SER A 326 -17.21 -14.53 -16.49
N ALA A 327 -17.94 -15.34 -17.28
CA ALA A 327 -17.78 -16.78 -17.31
C ALA A 327 -16.46 -17.21 -17.98
N GLU A 328 -16.08 -16.58 -19.09
CA GLU A 328 -14.79 -16.84 -19.76
C GLU A 328 -13.62 -16.45 -18.86
N VAL A 329 -13.65 -15.26 -18.23
CA VAL A 329 -12.62 -14.85 -17.27
C VAL A 329 -12.47 -15.88 -16.14
N ALA A 330 -13.58 -16.42 -15.62
CA ALA A 330 -13.55 -17.41 -14.55
C ALA A 330 -12.87 -18.75 -14.92
N ARG A 331 -12.65 -19.04 -16.21
CA ARG A 331 -11.88 -20.23 -16.65
C ARG A 331 -10.41 -20.17 -16.29
N ASN A 332 -9.90 -18.98 -15.95
CA ASN A 332 -8.55 -18.80 -15.40
C ASN A 332 -8.38 -19.42 -13.98
N TRP A 333 -9.47 -19.95 -13.41
CA TRP A 333 -9.46 -20.76 -12.19
C TRP A 333 -9.95 -22.17 -12.51
N SER A 334 -9.10 -23.18 -12.30
CA SER A 334 -9.49 -24.59 -12.43
C SER A 334 -10.52 -25.00 -11.37
N SER A 335 -10.39 -24.46 -10.16
CA SER A 335 -11.33 -24.54 -9.05
C SER A 335 -11.26 -23.26 -8.20
N SER A 336 -12.26 -23.03 -7.35
CA SER A 336 -12.19 -21.93 -6.38
C SER A 336 -13.03 -22.23 -5.14
N LYS A 337 -12.45 -22.13 -3.94
CA LYS A 337 -13.17 -22.28 -2.67
C LYS A 337 -14.28 -21.23 -2.50
N SER A 338 -14.01 -20.02 -2.98
CA SER A 338 -14.96 -18.90 -2.94
C SER A 338 -15.29 -18.42 -4.34
N VAL A 339 -16.57 -18.15 -4.60
CA VAL A 339 -17.01 -17.45 -5.82
C VAL A 339 -17.81 -16.23 -5.42
N PHE A 340 -17.54 -15.11 -6.08
CA PHE A 340 -18.23 -13.86 -5.84
C PHE A 340 -19.26 -13.63 -6.94
N ILE A 341 -20.45 -13.17 -6.58
CA ILE A 341 -21.54 -12.85 -7.51
C ILE A 341 -22.01 -11.44 -7.27
N ALA A 342 -22.12 -10.66 -8.33
CA ALA A 342 -22.71 -9.33 -8.27
C ALA A 342 -23.62 -9.06 -9.48
N SER A 343 -24.36 -7.95 -9.43
CA SER A 343 -25.22 -7.55 -10.55
C SER A 343 -24.38 -7.12 -11.74
N GLY A 344 -24.59 -7.74 -12.90
CA GLY A 344 -24.06 -7.24 -14.17
C GLY A 344 -24.79 -6.00 -14.67
N ARG A 345 -25.90 -5.60 -14.04
CA ARG A 345 -26.74 -4.46 -14.44
C ARG A 345 -26.43 -3.16 -13.71
N SER A 346 -25.76 -3.23 -12.57
CA SER A 346 -25.46 -2.08 -11.70
C SER A 346 -24.07 -2.25 -11.10
N PHE A 347 -23.21 -1.25 -11.25
CA PHE A 347 -21.80 -1.33 -10.88
C PHE A 347 -21.46 -1.19 -9.38
N PRO A 348 -22.18 -0.42 -8.52
CA PRO A 348 -21.62 -0.04 -7.21
C PRO A 348 -21.32 -1.22 -6.27
N ASP A 349 -22.28 -2.13 -6.09
CA ASP A 349 -22.09 -3.30 -5.23
C ASP A 349 -21.02 -4.25 -5.81
N ALA A 350 -21.04 -4.39 -7.14
CA ALA A 350 -20.07 -5.21 -7.87
C ALA A 350 -18.65 -4.65 -7.76
N LEU A 351 -18.50 -3.33 -7.74
CA LEU A 351 -17.21 -2.66 -7.62
C LEU A 351 -16.56 -2.92 -6.26
N SER A 352 -17.33 -2.78 -5.19
CA SER A 352 -16.86 -3.08 -3.84
C SER A 352 -16.47 -4.55 -3.69
N MET A 353 -17.28 -5.45 -4.27
CA MET A 353 -17.02 -6.89 -4.24
C MET A 353 -15.85 -7.31 -5.15
N ALA A 354 -15.59 -6.58 -6.24
CA ALA A 354 -14.47 -6.87 -7.13
C ALA A 354 -13.12 -6.73 -6.43
N ALA A 355 -12.97 -5.75 -5.54
CA ALA A 355 -11.77 -5.62 -4.71
C ALA A 355 -11.58 -6.83 -3.77
N VAL A 356 -12.67 -7.32 -3.17
CA VAL A 356 -12.63 -8.55 -2.35
C VAL A 356 -12.27 -9.77 -3.19
N ALA A 357 -12.90 -9.94 -4.35
CA ALA A 357 -12.63 -11.07 -5.23
C ALA A 357 -11.16 -11.08 -5.70
N ALA A 358 -10.60 -9.89 -5.95
CA ALA A 358 -9.19 -9.71 -6.28
C ALA A 358 -8.26 -10.06 -5.10
N ASP A 359 -8.51 -9.51 -3.91
CA ASP A 359 -7.77 -9.82 -2.67
C ASP A 359 -7.78 -11.33 -2.36
N ARG A 360 -8.93 -11.98 -2.52
CA ARG A 360 -9.10 -13.43 -2.27
C ARG A 360 -8.70 -14.31 -3.45
N ASN A 361 -8.13 -13.74 -4.52
CA ASN A 361 -7.72 -14.45 -5.73
C ASN A 361 -8.81 -15.41 -6.25
N ALA A 362 -10.02 -14.90 -6.39
CA ALA A 362 -11.23 -15.67 -6.72
C ALA A 362 -12.05 -14.97 -7.82
N PRO A 363 -12.80 -15.73 -8.64
CA PRO A 363 -13.56 -15.14 -9.74
C PRO A 363 -14.78 -14.35 -9.23
N LEU A 364 -15.01 -13.20 -9.87
CA LEU A 364 -16.26 -12.43 -9.77
C LEU A 364 -17.14 -12.72 -11.00
N LEU A 365 -18.24 -13.41 -10.78
CA LEU A 365 -19.25 -13.72 -11.77
C LEU A 365 -20.39 -12.69 -11.75
N LEU A 366 -20.92 -12.35 -12.92
CA LEU A 366 -22.02 -11.39 -13.03
C LEU A 366 -23.36 -12.10 -13.21
N SER A 367 -24.39 -11.67 -12.47
CA SER A 367 -25.76 -12.14 -12.61
C SER A 367 -26.69 -11.06 -13.16
N SER A 368 -27.77 -11.46 -13.81
CA SER A 368 -28.92 -10.56 -14.02
C SER A 368 -29.67 -10.39 -12.69
N LYS A 369 -30.60 -9.42 -12.64
CA LYS A 369 -31.38 -9.14 -11.43
C LYS A 369 -32.30 -10.29 -11.06
N LYS A 370 -33.07 -10.79 -12.03
CA LYS A 370 -34.18 -11.75 -11.80
C LYS A 370 -33.77 -13.21 -11.96
N TYR A 371 -32.67 -13.47 -12.66
CA TYR A 371 -32.18 -14.81 -12.96
C TYR A 371 -30.65 -14.81 -13.10
N VAL A 372 -30.06 -16.00 -12.98
CA VAL A 372 -28.64 -16.26 -13.21
C VAL A 372 -28.47 -16.87 -14.61
N PRO A 373 -27.72 -16.23 -15.52
CA PRO A 373 -27.49 -16.77 -16.85
C PRO A 373 -26.87 -18.18 -16.82
N SER A 374 -27.23 -19.02 -17.79
CA SER A 374 -26.79 -20.42 -17.85
C SER A 374 -25.26 -20.58 -17.86
N ALA A 375 -24.53 -19.68 -18.52
CA ALA A 375 -23.07 -19.64 -18.52
C ALA A 375 -22.49 -19.52 -17.10
N ILE A 376 -23.14 -18.74 -16.23
CA ILE A 376 -22.71 -18.52 -14.84
C ILE A 376 -23.03 -19.75 -13.99
N LEU A 377 -24.20 -20.36 -14.19
CA LEU A 377 -24.56 -21.61 -13.51
C LEU A 377 -23.60 -22.75 -13.88
N LYS A 378 -23.13 -22.80 -15.14
CA LYS A 378 -22.12 -23.76 -15.59
C LYS A 378 -20.79 -23.54 -14.87
N GLU A 379 -20.32 -22.30 -14.77
CA GLU A 379 -19.08 -22.00 -14.06
C GLU A 379 -19.19 -22.28 -12.55
N LEU A 380 -20.32 -22.00 -11.90
CA LEU A 380 -20.52 -22.37 -10.50
C LEU A 380 -20.40 -23.87 -10.27
N LYS A 381 -21.03 -24.69 -11.13
CA LYS A 381 -20.93 -26.15 -11.07
C LYS A 381 -19.51 -26.65 -11.35
N ARG A 382 -18.78 -26.00 -12.26
CA ARG A 382 -17.39 -26.35 -12.60
C ARG A 382 -16.44 -26.02 -11.46
N LEU A 383 -16.55 -24.82 -10.88
CA LEU A 383 -15.67 -24.31 -9.84
C LEU A 383 -15.86 -25.00 -8.48
N LYS A 384 -17.06 -25.54 -8.24
CA LYS A 384 -17.45 -26.26 -7.01
C LYS A 384 -17.07 -25.51 -5.71
N PRO A 385 -17.52 -24.25 -5.54
CA PRO A 385 -17.17 -23.47 -4.36
C PRO A 385 -17.75 -24.06 -3.08
N SER A 386 -17.03 -23.89 -1.96
CA SER A 386 -17.57 -24.12 -0.62
C SER A 386 -18.35 -22.90 -0.11
N THR A 387 -18.10 -21.71 -0.67
CA THR A 387 -18.85 -20.50 -0.32
C THR A 387 -19.10 -19.60 -1.53
N VAL A 388 -20.33 -19.12 -1.68
CA VAL A 388 -20.71 -18.11 -2.66
C VAL A 388 -21.08 -16.83 -1.94
N TYR A 389 -20.41 -15.73 -2.30
CA TYR A 389 -20.67 -14.40 -1.76
C TYR A 389 -21.46 -13.57 -2.75
N VAL A 390 -22.64 -13.08 -2.34
CA VAL A 390 -23.52 -12.27 -3.19
C VAL A 390 -23.45 -10.81 -2.75
N ALA A 391 -23.07 -9.92 -3.67
CA ALA A 391 -23.03 -8.48 -3.46
C ALA A 391 -24.40 -7.83 -3.74
N GLY A 392 -24.83 -6.98 -2.82
CA GLY A 392 -26.07 -6.22 -2.90
C GLY A 392 -27.29 -6.93 -2.33
N GLY A 393 -28.33 -6.14 -2.05
CA GLY A 393 -29.63 -6.64 -1.63
C GLY A 393 -30.41 -7.33 -2.76
N THR A 394 -31.66 -7.71 -2.47
CA THR A 394 -32.56 -8.41 -3.41
C THR A 394 -32.95 -7.56 -4.64
N LEU A 395 -32.78 -6.24 -4.56
CA LEU A 395 -32.98 -5.34 -5.70
C LEU A 395 -31.85 -5.44 -6.74
N ALA A 396 -30.66 -5.88 -6.34
CA ALA A 396 -29.50 -6.08 -7.22
C ALA A 396 -29.44 -7.52 -7.77
N VAL A 397 -29.63 -8.51 -6.88
CA VAL A 397 -29.72 -9.95 -7.18
C VAL A 397 -30.89 -10.52 -6.40
N SER A 398 -31.99 -10.83 -7.07
CA SER A 398 -33.25 -11.25 -6.42
C SER A 398 -33.11 -12.57 -5.65
N SER A 399 -34.07 -12.84 -4.77
CA SER A 399 -34.17 -14.14 -4.09
C SER A 399 -34.36 -15.30 -5.08
N ALA A 400 -35.00 -15.05 -6.23
CA ALA A 400 -35.14 -16.05 -7.29
C ALA A 400 -33.78 -16.38 -7.95
N ALA A 401 -32.95 -15.36 -8.24
CA ALA A 401 -31.60 -15.58 -8.72
C ALA A 401 -30.74 -16.29 -7.66
N GLU A 402 -30.85 -15.94 -6.38
CA GLU A 402 -30.16 -16.64 -5.30
C GLU A 402 -30.59 -18.10 -5.18
N LYS A 403 -31.89 -18.41 -5.35
CA LYS A 403 -32.38 -19.79 -5.40
C LYS A 403 -31.74 -20.59 -6.54
N GLN A 404 -31.54 -19.97 -7.71
CA GLN A 404 -30.82 -20.62 -8.82
C GLN A 404 -29.35 -20.90 -8.49
N ILE A 405 -28.67 -19.99 -7.76
CA ILE A 405 -27.31 -20.22 -7.25
C ILE A 405 -27.31 -21.43 -6.30
N ARG A 406 -28.22 -21.45 -5.33
CA ARG A 406 -28.36 -22.54 -4.35
C ARG A 406 -28.58 -23.90 -5.01
N ASN A 407 -29.44 -23.95 -6.01
CA ASN A 407 -29.70 -25.18 -6.77
C ASN A 407 -28.48 -25.64 -7.59
N ALA A 408 -27.64 -24.72 -8.06
CA ALA A 408 -26.43 -25.07 -8.81
C ALA A 408 -25.29 -25.59 -7.93
N VAL A 409 -25.24 -25.15 -6.67
CA VAL A 409 -24.20 -25.53 -5.69
C VAL A 409 -24.83 -25.83 -4.32
N PRO A 410 -25.58 -26.94 -4.18
CA PRO A 410 -26.39 -27.22 -2.98
C PRO A 410 -25.59 -27.35 -1.68
N ASN A 411 -24.30 -27.70 -1.79
CA ASN A 411 -23.40 -27.87 -0.64
C ASN A 411 -22.62 -26.59 -0.29
N ALA A 412 -22.76 -25.52 -1.07
CA ALA A 412 -22.05 -24.27 -0.81
C ALA A 412 -22.82 -23.40 0.19
N ARG A 413 -22.08 -22.77 1.11
CA ARG A 413 -22.64 -21.68 1.94
C ARG A 413 -22.88 -20.46 1.06
N ILE A 414 -24.10 -19.92 1.06
CA ILE A 414 -24.41 -18.65 0.38
C ILE A 414 -24.47 -17.54 1.43
N ALA A 415 -23.66 -16.49 1.26
CA ALA A 415 -23.63 -15.33 2.13
C ALA A 415 -23.85 -14.05 1.31
N ARG A 416 -24.83 -13.24 1.72
CA ARG A 416 -25.19 -12.00 1.04
C ARG A 416 -24.72 -10.79 1.85
N TYR A 417 -24.19 -9.79 1.15
CA TYR A 417 -23.78 -8.51 1.72
C TYR A 417 -24.41 -7.36 0.95
N GLY A 418 -25.41 -6.70 1.54
CA GLY A 418 -26.09 -5.55 0.95
C GLY A 418 -26.68 -4.66 2.02
N GLY A 419 -26.64 -3.35 1.78
CA GLY A 419 -27.33 -2.32 2.58
C GLY A 419 -28.47 -1.68 1.80
N ALA A 420 -29.14 -0.69 2.40
CA ALA A 420 -30.21 0.07 1.75
C ALA A 420 -29.66 0.94 0.61
N THR A 421 -28.42 1.40 0.74
CA THR A 421 -27.71 2.19 -0.26
C THR A 421 -26.43 1.51 -0.74
N ARG A 422 -25.91 1.94 -1.90
CA ARG A 422 -24.61 1.50 -2.42
C ARG A 422 -23.46 1.75 -1.45
N TYR A 423 -23.58 2.80 -0.63
CA TYR A 423 -22.58 3.19 0.35
C TYR A 423 -22.59 2.22 1.52
N GLU A 424 -23.77 1.92 2.07
CA GLU A 424 -23.93 0.90 3.10
C GLU A 424 -23.50 -0.48 2.61
N THR A 425 -23.84 -0.87 1.37
CA THR A 425 -23.33 -2.13 0.81
C THR A 425 -21.80 -2.16 0.81
N SER A 426 -21.14 -1.09 0.36
CA SER A 426 -19.68 -1.02 0.37
C SER A 426 -19.09 -1.06 1.79
N ALA A 427 -19.73 -0.41 2.78
CA ALA A 427 -19.33 -0.45 4.18
C ALA A 427 -19.47 -1.84 4.80
N VAL A 428 -20.60 -2.53 4.56
CA VAL A 428 -20.86 -3.89 5.07
C VAL A 428 -19.85 -4.88 4.47
N ILE A 429 -19.57 -4.78 3.17
CA ILE A 429 -18.54 -5.58 2.52
C ILE A 429 -17.17 -5.30 3.16
N ALA A 430 -16.79 -4.02 3.30
CA ALA A 430 -15.49 -3.65 3.86
C ALA A 430 -15.31 -4.19 5.30
N LYS A 431 -16.26 -3.92 6.20
CA LYS A 431 -16.23 -4.42 7.58
C LYS A 431 -16.16 -5.94 7.67
N LYS A 432 -16.79 -6.66 6.73
CA LYS A 432 -16.80 -8.12 6.76
C LYS A 432 -15.44 -8.71 6.40
N PHE A 433 -14.80 -8.18 5.36
CA PHE A 433 -13.57 -8.75 4.81
C PHE A 433 -12.31 -8.13 5.43
N TRP A 434 -12.43 -6.94 6.03
CA TRP A 434 -11.39 -6.23 6.77
C TRP A 434 -11.93 -5.74 8.13
N PRO A 435 -12.29 -6.65 9.06
CA PRO A 435 -12.88 -6.27 10.35
C PRO A 435 -11.96 -5.41 11.21
N ASN A 436 -10.65 -5.61 11.07
CA ASN A 436 -9.59 -4.83 11.73
C ASN A 436 -8.92 -3.84 10.74
N GLY A 437 -9.61 -3.58 9.62
CA GLY A 437 -9.16 -2.73 8.52
C GLY A 437 -7.92 -3.19 7.77
N SER A 438 -7.32 -2.20 7.12
CA SER A 438 -6.17 -2.31 6.23
C SER A 438 -5.38 -1.00 6.29
N GLN A 439 -4.10 -1.07 5.93
CA GLN A 439 -3.23 0.11 5.89
C GLN A 439 -3.80 1.23 4.99
N ARG A 440 -4.46 0.84 3.89
CA ARG A 440 -5.08 1.75 2.94
C ARG A 440 -6.54 1.40 2.75
N GLN A 441 -7.39 2.40 2.61
CA GLN A 441 -8.80 2.25 2.24
C GLN A 441 -9.02 3.03 0.94
N PHE A 442 -9.45 2.36 -0.11
CA PHE A 442 -9.67 3.01 -1.41
C PHE A 442 -11.08 3.55 -1.47
N ILE A 443 -11.23 4.80 -1.88
CA ILE A 443 -12.51 5.50 -1.93
C ILE A 443 -12.73 6.00 -3.35
N ALA A 444 -13.80 5.51 -3.98
CA ALA A 444 -14.27 5.96 -5.28
C ALA A 444 -15.64 6.62 -5.17
N ASN A 445 -16.03 7.37 -6.21
CA ASN A 445 -17.37 7.94 -6.28
C ASN A 445 -18.41 6.85 -6.55
N GLY A 446 -19.45 6.77 -5.71
CA GLY A 446 -20.48 5.74 -5.84
C GLY A 446 -21.43 5.94 -7.03
N LYS A 447 -21.46 7.12 -7.66
CA LYS A 447 -22.35 7.47 -8.79
C LYS A 447 -21.63 7.46 -10.15
N ASN A 448 -20.30 7.53 -10.19
CA ASN A 448 -19.50 7.54 -11.43
C ASN A 448 -18.46 6.41 -11.42
N PHE A 449 -18.53 5.50 -12.39
CA PHE A 449 -17.82 4.22 -12.35
C PHE A 449 -16.36 4.19 -12.84
N PRO A 450 -15.91 4.96 -13.88
CA PRO A 450 -14.68 4.64 -14.59
C PRO A 450 -13.43 4.63 -13.71
N ASP A 451 -13.28 5.63 -12.83
CA ASP A 451 -12.14 5.72 -11.92
C ASP A 451 -12.10 4.52 -10.95
N GLY A 452 -13.27 4.14 -10.42
CA GLY A 452 -13.42 3.06 -9.46
C GLY A 452 -12.96 1.71 -10.00
N LEU A 453 -13.23 1.40 -11.28
CA LEU A 453 -12.90 0.09 -11.89
C LEU A 453 -11.43 -0.29 -11.69
N THR A 454 -10.53 0.62 -12.03
CA THR A 454 -9.09 0.42 -11.90
C THR A 454 -8.62 0.59 -10.45
N GLY A 455 -9.34 1.41 -9.69
CA GLY A 455 -9.15 1.49 -8.24
C GLY A 455 -9.40 0.15 -7.53
N ALA A 456 -10.35 -0.67 -7.99
CA ALA A 456 -10.65 -1.95 -7.36
C ALA A 456 -9.53 -2.97 -7.58
N VAL A 457 -8.83 -2.91 -8.71
CA VAL A 457 -7.60 -3.70 -8.94
C VAL A 457 -6.52 -3.26 -7.96
N ALA A 458 -6.29 -1.95 -7.83
CA ALA A 458 -5.31 -1.44 -6.88
C ALA A 458 -5.68 -1.80 -5.42
N ALA A 459 -6.96 -1.70 -5.05
CA ALA A 459 -7.45 -2.07 -3.73
C ALA A 459 -7.22 -3.55 -3.44
N GLY A 460 -7.65 -4.44 -4.34
CA GLY A 460 -7.43 -5.88 -4.19
C GLY A 460 -5.95 -6.26 -4.15
N TYR A 461 -5.11 -5.64 -4.99
CA TYR A 461 -3.65 -5.85 -4.98
C TYR A 461 -2.99 -5.39 -3.66
N ASN A 462 -3.57 -4.41 -2.98
CA ASN A 462 -3.09 -3.90 -1.69
C ASN A 462 -3.75 -4.59 -0.48
N GLY A 463 -4.57 -5.63 -0.71
CA GLY A 463 -5.35 -6.27 0.35
C GLY A 463 -6.24 -5.29 1.11
N ALA A 464 -6.94 -4.42 0.38
CA ALA A 464 -7.68 -3.28 0.91
C ALA A 464 -9.12 -3.20 0.37
N PRO A 465 -10.06 -2.60 1.13
CA PRO A 465 -11.43 -2.40 0.68
C PRO A 465 -11.51 -1.32 -0.40
N MET A 466 -12.50 -1.48 -1.27
CA MET A 466 -13.03 -0.42 -2.12
C MET A 466 -14.35 0.09 -1.54
N LEU A 467 -14.32 1.28 -0.96
CA LEU A 467 -15.45 2.00 -0.38
C LEU A 467 -15.99 3.02 -1.39
N LEU A 468 -17.29 3.30 -1.28
CA LEU A 468 -17.96 4.25 -2.14
C LEU A 468 -18.38 5.50 -1.36
N SER A 469 -18.16 6.68 -1.94
CA SER A 469 -18.54 7.97 -1.35
C SER A 469 -19.43 8.79 -2.26
N LYS A 470 -20.04 9.85 -1.70
CA LYS A 470 -20.58 10.95 -2.51
C LYS A 470 -19.40 11.81 -2.98
N LYS A 471 -19.66 12.75 -3.90
CA LYS A 471 -18.62 13.65 -4.41
C LYS A 471 -17.96 14.48 -3.29
N SER A 472 -18.77 15.06 -2.41
CA SER A 472 -18.34 16.09 -1.45
C SER A 472 -18.22 15.61 0.00
N CYS A 473 -18.65 14.38 0.31
CA CYS A 473 -18.63 13.83 1.67
C CYS A 473 -18.73 12.30 1.69
N LEU A 474 -18.32 11.71 2.82
CA LEU A 474 -18.51 10.32 3.16
C LEU A 474 -19.90 10.10 3.78
N PRO A 475 -20.77 9.26 3.21
CA PRO A 475 -21.98 8.85 3.90
C PRO A 475 -21.67 8.27 5.28
N GLU A 476 -22.57 8.45 6.24
CA GLU A 476 -22.36 8.08 7.64
C GLU A 476 -21.92 6.61 7.81
N SER A 477 -22.52 5.70 7.04
CA SER A 477 -22.13 4.28 6.98
C SER A 477 -20.67 4.05 6.60
N ILE A 478 -20.09 4.88 5.73
CA ILE A 478 -18.67 4.85 5.37
C ILE A 478 -17.83 5.40 6.51
N GLY A 479 -18.21 6.54 7.09
CA GLY A 479 -17.52 7.12 8.23
C GLY A 479 -17.41 6.13 9.40
N SER A 480 -18.53 5.49 9.77
CA SER A 480 -18.55 4.45 10.81
C SER A 480 -17.71 3.23 10.42
N ALA A 481 -17.64 2.87 9.14
CA ALA A 481 -16.78 1.77 8.69
C ALA A 481 -15.30 2.11 8.79
N LEU A 482 -14.89 3.30 8.34
CA LEU A 482 -13.51 3.74 8.45
C LEU A 482 -13.05 3.79 9.90
N THR A 483 -13.89 4.31 10.81
CA THR A 483 -13.60 4.35 12.25
C THR A 483 -13.48 2.95 12.84
N SER A 484 -14.43 2.05 12.58
CA SER A 484 -14.42 0.71 13.18
C SER A 484 -13.31 -0.19 12.65
N MET A 485 -12.87 0.05 11.41
CA MET A 485 -11.82 -0.72 10.78
C MET A 485 -10.43 -0.26 11.23
N GLU A 486 -10.26 0.82 11.99
CA GLU A 486 -8.92 1.30 12.41
C GLU A 486 -7.92 1.52 11.25
N GLY A 487 -8.40 1.73 10.02
CA GLY A 487 -7.53 1.88 8.87
C GLY A 487 -6.86 3.26 8.80
N TRP A 488 -5.71 3.31 8.13
CA TRP A 488 -4.74 4.38 8.35
C TRP A 488 -4.80 5.49 7.29
N THR A 489 -4.87 5.11 6.01
CA THR A 489 -4.80 6.06 4.88
C THR A 489 -5.97 5.91 3.93
N ASN A 490 -6.69 6.99 3.71
CA ASN A 490 -7.69 7.06 2.64
C ASN A 490 -7.01 7.35 1.29
N VAL A 491 -7.31 6.55 0.27
CA VAL A 491 -6.85 6.73 -1.10
C VAL A 491 -8.03 7.10 -1.98
N LEU A 492 -8.10 8.36 -2.41
CA LEU A 492 -9.13 8.86 -3.31
C LEU A 492 -8.82 8.45 -4.74
N ILE A 493 -9.79 7.81 -5.38
CA ILE A 493 -9.72 7.34 -6.76
C ILE A 493 -10.61 8.22 -7.64
N GLY A 494 -9.96 9.03 -8.48
CA GLY A 494 -10.60 10.02 -9.34
C GLY A 494 -10.19 11.46 -9.02
N GLY A 495 -10.34 12.34 -10.00
CA GLY A 495 -9.94 13.75 -9.88
C GLY A 495 -10.90 14.60 -9.02
N PRO A 496 -10.54 15.86 -8.72
CA PRO A 496 -11.36 16.78 -7.92
C PRO A 496 -12.79 16.99 -8.44
N LEU A 497 -13.02 16.85 -9.75
CA LEU A 497 -14.36 16.97 -10.34
C LEU A 497 -15.30 15.80 -9.97
N VAL A 498 -14.73 14.65 -9.59
CA VAL A 498 -15.46 13.42 -9.24
C VAL A 498 -15.51 13.20 -7.73
N LEU A 499 -14.43 13.55 -7.03
CA LEU A 499 -14.30 13.50 -5.58
C LEU A 499 -13.61 14.78 -5.10
N ASP A 500 -14.29 15.60 -4.32
CA ASP A 500 -13.75 16.85 -3.82
C ASP A 500 -12.48 16.62 -2.98
N SER A 501 -11.60 17.62 -2.89
CA SER A 501 -10.35 17.52 -2.12
C SER A 501 -10.59 17.21 -0.64
N THR A 502 -11.72 17.67 -0.10
CA THR A 502 -12.14 17.50 1.30
C THR A 502 -13.09 16.31 1.49
N VAL A 503 -13.31 15.46 0.49
CA VAL A 503 -14.32 14.39 0.58
C VAL A 503 -14.07 13.45 1.76
N ALA A 504 -12.81 13.12 2.06
CA ALA A 504 -12.46 12.22 3.15
C ALA A 504 -12.32 12.96 4.49
N TYR A 505 -11.76 14.16 4.48
CA TYR A 505 -11.47 14.94 5.68
C TYR A 505 -11.87 16.41 5.50
N LYS A 506 -12.43 16.99 6.56
CA LYS A 506 -12.63 18.43 6.69
C LYS A 506 -11.28 19.12 6.95
N SER A 507 -11.26 20.46 6.88
CA SER A 507 -10.05 21.25 7.16
C SER A 507 -9.52 21.08 8.59
N ASP A 508 -10.36 20.63 9.52
CA ASP A 508 -10.00 20.33 10.92
C ASP A 508 -9.46 18.89 11.11
N GLY A 509 -9.26 18.12 10.02
CA GLY A 509 -8.75 16.75 10.06
C GLY A 509 -9.78 15.68 10.46
N LYS A 510 -11.03 16.06 10.77
CA LYS A 510 -12.10 15.09 11.05
C LYS A 510 -12.62 14.49 9.76
N LEU A 511 -13.16 13.27 9.83
CA LEU A 511 -13.84 12.65 8.69
C LEU A 511 -14.97 13.57 8.21
N ASN A 512 -15.03 13.82 6.92
CA ASN A 512 -16.09 14.63 6.32
C ASN A 512 -17.33 13.77 6.08
N THR A 513 -18.08 13.49 7.15
CA THR A 513 -19.29 12.67 7.08
C THR A 513 -20.54 13.47 6.75
N CYS A 514 -21.50 12.82 6.09
CA CYS A 514 -22.82 13.36 5.76
C CYS A 514 -23.90 12.28 5.85
N SER A 515 -25.14 12.71 6.06
CA SER A 515 -26.33 11.85 6.03
C SER A 515 -26.61 11.27 4.66
#